data_AF-A3LSV2-F1
#
_entry.id   AF-A3LSV2-F1
#
_cell.length_a   1.000
_cell.length_b   1.000
_cell.length_c   1.000
_cell.angle_alpha   90.00
_cell.angle_beta   90.00
_cell.angle_gamma   90.00
#
_symmetry.space_group_name_H-M   'P 1'
#
loop_
_entity.id
_entity.type
_entity.pdbx_description
1 polymer ?
#
loop_
_entity_poly.entity_id
_entity_poly.type
_entity_poly.pdbx_seq_one_letter_code
_entity_poly.pdbx_strand_id
1 'polypeptide(L)'
;MSISLGYDPKSKAISVGEDSVGDESLALEVKQLNTLTQELIAAGSDVPPQPSPQTFNKDMSMMIKKMYESGVQSFKQGKFAESAKQFSIGLEMISRRQKFESFQGTLQELNLFLMSRADAYLKTKEYLKAFSDADMLIGMMMCTPENFLRRGVANYFLGNYEAARADYQRGLAFGENNQRLQAELDIVLDKILEENGDYLENEKL
;
A
#
# COMPACT_ATOMS: atom_id res chain seq x y z
N MET A 1 -13.74 32.94 14.61
CA MET A 1 -12.53 33.27 13.82
C MET A 1 -12.95 33.42 12.37
N SER A 2 -12.45 34.45 11.67
CA SER A 2 -12.66 34.64 10.23
C SER A 2 -11.38 34.22 9.52
N ILE A 3 -11.50 33.40 8.48
CA ILE A 3 -10.37 32.92 7.67
C ILE A 3 -10.42 33.68 6.34
N SER A 4 -9.28 34.23 5.92
CA SER A 4 -9.14 34.87 4.62
C SER A 4 -8.84 33.81 3.55
N LEU A 5 -9.63 33.78 2.48
CA LEU A 5 -9.49 32.84 1.35
C LEU A 5 -9.48 33.61 0.03
N GLY A 6 -8.61 33.19 -0.88
CA GLY A 6 -8.61 33.62 -2.28
C GLY A 6 -9.40 32.65 -3.16
N TYR A 7 -9.97 33.16 -4.26
CA TYR A 7 -10.62 32.34 -5.27
C TYR A 7 -10.15 32.78 -6.66
N ASP A 8 -9.71 31.83 -7.48
CA ASP A 8 -9.37 32.06 -8.89
C ASP A 8 -10.53 31.60 -9.79
N PRO A 9 -11.25 32.52 -10.46
CA PRO A 9 -12.36 32.18 -11.35
C PRO A 9 -11.97 31.32 -12.56
N LYS A 10 -10.70 31.34 -13.00
CA LYS A 10 -10.24 30.58 -14.18
C LYS A 10 -10.01 29.12 -13.83
N SER A 11 -9.20 28.86 -12.80
CA SER A 11 -8.94 27.50 -12.32
C SER A 11 -10.08 26.94 -11.46
N LYS A 12 -10.95 27.82 -10.95
CA LYS A 12 -11.99 27.52 -9.95
C LYS A 12 -11.40 26.95 -8.66
N ALA A 13 -10.17 27.33 -8.34
CA ALA A 13 -9.47 26.90 -7.14
C ALA A 13 -9.54 27.96 -6.04
N ILE A 14 -9.57 27.50 -4.79
CA ILE A 14 -9.46 28.30 -3.57
C ILE A 14 -8.00 28.30 -3.11
N SER A 15 -7.53 29.41 -2.57
CA SER A 15 -6.20 29.55 -1.95
C SER A 15 -6.31 30.10 -0.53
N VAL A 16 -5.33 29.77 0.30
CA VAL A 16 -5.22 30.34 1.66
C VAL A 16 -4.79 31.81 1.55
N GLY A 17 -5.42 32.70 2.31
CA GLY A 17 -5.05 34.12 2.38
C GLY A 17 -3.73 34.34 3.12
N GLU A 18 -3.13 35.52 2.92
CA GLU A 18 -1.81 35.87 3.48
C GLU A 18 -1.75 35.73 5.01
N ASP A 19 -2.85 36.04 5.69
CA ASP A 19 -2.97 35.99 7.16
C ASP A 19 -2.94 34.56 7.75
N SER A 20 -3.02 33.54 6.89
CA SER A 20 -3.04 32.12 7.30
C SER A 20 -1.92 31.32 6.64
N VAL A 21 -0.93 32.02 6.06
CA VAL A 21 0.29 31.42 5.53
C VAL A 21 1.09 30.79 6.67
N GLY A 22 1.22 29.46 6.65
CA GLY A 22 1.89 28.68 7.70
C GLY A 22 0.96 27.69 8.43
N ASP A 23 -0.35 27.78 8.23
CA ASP A 23 -1.29 26.77 8.71
C ASP A 23 -1.33 25.57 7.73
N GLU A 24 -0.53 24.55 8.02
CA GLU A 24 -0.44 23.33 7.21
C GLU A 24 -1.76 22.55 7.17
N SER A 25 -2.54 22.59 8.25
CA SER A 25 -3.83 21.91 8.32
C SER A 25 -4.83 22.57 7.38
N LEU A 26 -4.93 23.91 7.44
CA LEU A 26 -5.81 24.66 6.53
C LEU A 26 -5.36 24.51 5.07
N ALA A 27 -4.06 24.52 4.80
CA ALA A 27 -3.54 24.31 3.46
C ALA A 27 -3.92 22.92 2.91
N LEU A 28 -3.90 21.88 3.75
CA LEU A 28 -4.35 20.54 3.37
C LEU A 28 -5.85 20.50 3.05
N GLU A 29 -6.69 21.11 3.90
CA GLU A 29 -8.14 21.20 3.68
C GLU A 29 -8.47 21.91 2.36
N VAL A 30 -7.82 23.05 2.08
CA VAL A 30 -8.00 23.78 0.82
C VAL A 30 -7.58 22.93 -0.39
N LYS A 31 -6.50 22.16 -0.28
CA LYS A 31 -6.05 21.25 -1.35
C LYS A 31 -7.06 20.12 -1.60
N GLN A 32 -7.61 19.53 -0.53
CA GLN A 32 -8.63 18.49 -0.63
C GLN A 32 -9.93 19.04 -1.23
N LEU A 33 -10.37 20.24 -0.81
CA LEU A 33 -11.53 20.92 -1.36
C LEU A 33 -11.36 21.23 -2.86
N ASN A 34 -10.19 21.69 -3.26
CA ASN A 34 -9.88 21.91 -4.68
C ASN A 34 -9.95 20.60 -5.47
N THR A 35 -9.44 19.50 -4.92
CA THR A 35 -9.51 18.17 -5.56
C THR A 35 -10.96 17.75 -5.78
N LEU A 36 -11.79 17.82 -4.73
CA LEU A 36 -13.21 17.47 -4.81
C LEU A 36 -13.97 18.37 -5.79
N THR A 37 -13.69 19.68 -5.78
CA THR A 37 -14.32 20.64 -6.69
C THR A 37 -14.02 20.32 -8.16
N GLN A 38 -12.77 19.98 -8.48
CA GLN A 38 -12.41 19.58 -9.85
C GLN A 38 -13.06 18.25 -10.25
N GLU A 39 -13.12 17.28 -9.33
CA GLU A 39 -13.80 15.99 -9.59
C GLU A 39 -15.31 16.19 -9.83
N LEU A 40 -15.97 17.07 -9.08
CA LEU A 40 -17.39 17.44 -9.25
C LEU A 40 -17.64 18.10 -10.61
N ILE A 41 -16.82 19.09 -10.97
CA ILE A 41 -16.92 19.78 -12.26
C ILE A 41 -16.75 18.77 -13.41
N ALA A 42 -15.78 17.85 -13.29
CA ALA A 42 -15.53 16.83 -14.30
C ALA A 42 -16.67 15.80 -14.40
N ALA A 43 -17.38 15.52 -13.30
CA ALA A 43 -18.55 14.64 -13.30
C ALA A 43 -19.75 15.24 -14.03
N GLY A 44 -19.82 16.57 -14.12
CA GLY A 44 -20.91 17.28 -14.82
C GLY A 44 -22.28 17.17 -14.14
N SER A 45 -22.30 16.79 -12.85
CA SER A 45 -23.51 16.74 -12.03
C SER A 45 -23.38 17.66 -10.82
N ASP A 46 -24.50 18.29 -10.42
CA ASP A 46 -24.53 19.18 -9.25
C ASP A 46 -24.25 18.45 -7.93
N VAL A 47 -24.59 17.15 -7.91
CA VAL A 47 -24.35 16.25 -6.78
C VAL A 47 -23.74 14.95 -7.31
N PRO A 48 -22.69 14.40 -6.68
CA PRO A 48 -22.16 13.10 -7.05
C PRO A 48 -23.23 12.01 -6.99
N PRO A 49 -23.18 11.01 -7.89
CA PRO A 49 -24.00 9.83 -7.73
C PRO A 49 -23.65 9.10 -6.43
N GLN A 50 -24.62 8.44 -5.81
CA GLN A 50 -24.36 7.65 -4.61
C GLN A 50 -23.34 6.53 -4.92
N PRO A 51 -22.35 6.28 -4.04
CA PRO A 51 -21.39 5.20 -4.23
C PRO A 51 -22.09 3.83 -4.27
N SER A 52 -22.00 3.13 -5.39
CA SER A 52 -22.60 1.82 -5.60
C SER A 52 -21.80 1.02 -6.63
N PRO A 53 -21.97 -0.32 -6.70
CA PRO A 53 -21.39 -1.12 -7.78
C PRO A 53 -21.80 -0.66 -9.20
N GLN A 54 -22.97 -0.03 -9.33
CA GLN A 54 -23.48 0.48 -10.60
C GLN A 54 -22.79 1.79 -11.02
N THR A 55 -22.44 2.63 -10.05
CA THR A 55 -21.82 3.95 -10.26
C THR A 55 -20.29 3.92 -10.23
N PHE A 56 -19.69 2.78 -9.86
CA PHE A 56 -18.26 2.56 -9.92
C PHE A 56 -17.74 2.54 -11.37
N ASN A 57 -16.63 3.23 -11.65
CA ASN A 57 -16.15 3.37 -13.02
C ASN A 57 -15.57 2.05 -13.55
N LYS A 58 -16.36 1.36 -14.40
CA LYS A 58 -16.00 0.06 -14.96
C LYS A 58 -14.91 0.14 -16.03
N ASP A 59 -14.87 1.22 -16.81
CA ASP A 59 -13.85 1.40 -17.85
C ASP A 59 -12.46 1.58 -17.23
N MET A 60 -12.38 2.39 -16.18
CA MET A 60 -11.16 2.53 -15.39
C MET A 60 -10.75 1.20 -14.76
N SER A 61 -11.72 0.44 -14.22
CA SER A 61 -11.46 -0.90 -13.67
C SER A 61 -10.90 -1.86 -14.73
N MET A 62 -11.40 -1.81 -15.97
CA MET A 62 -10.86 -2.60 -17.08
C MET A 62 -9.42 -2.21 -17.43
N MET A 63 -9.10 -0.91 -17.43
CA MET A 63 -7.74 -0.42 -17.67
C MET A 63 -6.78 -0.85 -16.55
N ILE A 64 -7.20 -0.71 -15.28
CA ILE A 64 -6.44 -1.15 -14.11
C ILE A 64 -6.20 -2.66 -14.16
N LYS A 65 -7.22 -3.44 -14.50
CA LYS A 65 -7.08 -4.89 -14.67
C LYS A 65 -6.06 -5.26 -15.75
N LYS A 66 -6.09 -4.61 -16.92
CA LYS A 66 -5.09 -4.84 -17.98
C LYS A 66 -3.67 -4.50 -17.51
N MET A 67 -3.52 -3.40 -16.76
CA MET A 67 -2.23 -3.03 -16.17
C MET A 67 -1.74 -4.10 -15.18
N TYR A 68 -2.65 -4.63 -14.35
CA TYR A 68 -2.32 -5.71 -13.42
C TYR A 68 -1.84 -6.97 -14.15
N GLU A 69 -2.56 -7.39 -15.19
CA GLU A 69 -2.21 -8.56 -16.01
C GLU A 69 -0.82 -8.40 -16.66
N SER A 70 -0.49 -7.21 -17.13
CA SER A 70 0.84 -6.88 -17.64
C SER A 70 1.93 -7.03 -16.55
N GLY A 71 1.68 -6.47 -15.36
CA GLY A 71 2.56 -6.62 -14.18
C GLY A 71 2.83 -8.08 -13.82
N VAL A 72 1.78 -8.91 -13.81
CA VAL A 72 1.85 -10.35 -13.54
C VAL A 72 2.61 -11.08 -14.65
N GLN A 73 2.43 -10.71 -15.91
CA GLN A 73 3.16 -11.30 -17.03
C GLN A 73 4.67 -11.08 -16.90
N SER A 74 5.10 -9.85 -16.59
CA SER A 74 6.52 -9.53 -16.33
C SER A 74 7.06 -10.31 -15.13
N PHE A 75 6.25 -10.46 -14.07
CA PHE A 75 6.62 -11.24 -12.89
C PHE A 75 6.90 -12.71 -13.25
N LYS A 76 5.99 -13.34 -14.02
CA LYS A 76 6.13 -14.73 -14.46
C LYS A 76 7.36 -14.96 -15.35
N GLN A 77 7.79 -13.93 -16.09
CA GLN A 77 9.01 -13.97 -16.90
C GLN A 77 10.29 -13.74 -16.08
N GLY A 78 10.20 -13.58 -14.75
CA GLY A 78 11.33 -13.25 -13.89
C GLY A 78 11.80 -11.80 -13.98
N LYS A 79 11.08 -10.93 -14.71
CA LYS A 79 11.38 -9.50 -14.86
C LYS A 79 10.80 -8.71 -13.69
N PHE A 80 11.29 -8.99 -12.48
CA PHE A 80 10.70 -8.46 -11.24
C PHE A 80 10.76 -6.92 -11.13
N ALA A 81 11.85 -6.29 -11.57
CA ALA A 81 11.95 -4.83 -11.56
C ALA A 81 10.97 -4.15 -12.52
N GLU A 82 10.72 -4.76 -13.69
CA GLU A 82 9.71 -4.28 -14.65
C GLU A 82 8.30 -4.47 -14.10
N SER A 83 8.04 -5.64 -13.49
CA SER A 83 6.79 -5.95 -12.81
C SER A 83 6.47 -4.92 -11.71
N ALA A 84 7.44 -4.59 -10.84
CA ALA A 84 7.27 -3.58 -9.80
C ALA A 84 6.94 -2.19 -10.37
N LYS A 85 7.54 -1.80 -11.51
CA LYS A 85 7.22 -0.56 -12.21
C LYS A 85 5.78 -0.57 -12.73
N GLN A 86 5.35 -1.65 -13.37
CA GLN A 86 3.97 -1.80 -13.88
C GLN A 86 2.94 -1.75 -12.75
N PHE A 87 3.20 -2.41 -11.61
CA PHE A 87 2.33 -2.30 -10.45
C PHE A 87 2.30 -0.88 -9.87
N SER A 88 3.42 -0.15 -9.88
CA SER A 88 3.45 1.25 -9.44
C SER A 88 2.59 2.15 -10.34
N ILE A 89 2.63 1.95 -11.66
CA ILE A 89 1.76 2.66 -12.60
C ILE A 89 0.28 2.34 -12.32
N GLY A 90 -0.05 1.08 -12.06
CA GLY A 90 -1.43 0.71 -11.71
C GLY A 90 -1.91 1.32 -10.40
N LEU A 91 -1.06 1.42 -9.37
CA LEU A 91 -1.37 2.13 -8.13
C LEU A 91 -1.59 3.63 -8.37
N GLU A 92 -0.79 4.24 -9.25
CA GLU A 92 -1.00 5.63 -9.67
C GLU A 92 -2.35 5.78 -10.37
N MET A 93 -2.72 4.84 -11.26
CA MET A 93 -4.05 4.83 -11.88
C MET A 93 -5.16 4.74 -10.81
N ILE A 94 -5.06 3.81 -9.86
CA ILE A 94 -6.05 3.64 -8.78
C ILE A 94 -6.17 4.93 -7.94
N SER A 95 -5.06 5.63 -7.66
CA SER A 95 -5.08 6.89 -6.89
C SER A 95 -5.86 8.03 -7.55
N ARG A 96 -6.07 7.95 -8.87
CA ARG A 96 -6.83 8.91 -9.67
C ARG A 96 -8.33 8.62 -9.70
N ARG A 97 -8.82 7.57 -9.03
CA ARG A 97 -10.26 7.33 -8.87
C ARG A 97 -10.92 8.51 -8.17
N GLN A 98 -12.17 8.79 -8.56
CA GLN A 98 -12.92 9.88 -7.95
C GLN A 98 -13.23 9.55 -6.49
N LYS A 99 -13.13 10.53 -5.59
CA LYS A 99 -13.25 10.29 -4.14
C LYS A 99 -14.67 9.93 -3.70
N PHE A 100 -15.66 10.15 -4.55
CA PHE A 100 -17.05 9.74 -4.34
C PHE A 100 -17.39 8.39 -4.99
N GLU A 101 -16.43 7.68 -5.59
CA GLU A 101 -16.63 6.27 -5.96
C GLU A 101 -16.67 5.36 -4.73
N SER A 102 -17.22 4.15 -4.89
CA SER A 102 -17.20 3.15 -3.82
C SER A 102 -15.77 2.82 -3.38
N PHE A 103 -15.45 3.11 -2.12
CA PHE A 103 -14.14 2.80 -1.56
C PHE A 103 -13.85 1.30 -1.56
N GLN A 104 -14.88 0.45 -1.43
CA GLN A 104 -14.72 -1.00 -1.44
C GLN A 104 -14.09 -1.51 -2.74
N GLY A 105 -14.48 -0.96 -3.89
CA GLY A 105 -13.89 -1.34 -5.19
C GLY A 105 -12.43 -0.89 -5.29
N THR A 106 -12.15 0.35 -4.88
CA THR A 106 -10.79 0.89 -4.83
C THR A 106 -9.88 0.07 -3.92
N LEU A 107 -10.38 -0.33 -2.75
CA LEU A 107 -9.64 -1.14 -1.78
C LEU A 107 -9.26 -2.51 -2.36
N GLN A 108 -10.17 -3.19 -3.06
CA GLN A 108 -9.88 -4.46 -3.72
C GLN A 108 -8.74 -4.35 -4.73
N GLU A 109 -8.71 -3.28 -5.52
CA GLU A 109 -7.64 -3.03 -6.49
C GLU A 109 -6.32 -2.68 -5.80
N LEU A 110 -6.34 -1.78 -4.80
CA LEU A 110 -5.16 -1.43 -4.01
C LEU A 110 -4.50 -2.66 -3.41
N ASN A 111 -5.30 -3.54 -2.81
CA ASN A 111 -4.82 -4.75 -2.16
C ASN A 111 -4.04 -5.64 -3.13
N LEU A 112 -4.63 -5.90 -4.29
CA LEU A 112 -4.05 -6.77 -5.30
C LEU A 112 -2.70 -6.25 -5.81
N PHE A 113 -2.63 -4.95 -6.07
CA PHE A 113 -1.41 -4.30 -6.55
C PHE A 113 -0.31 -4.20 -5.49
N LEU A 114 -0.65 -3.81 -4.25
CA LEU A 114 0.33 -3.72 -3.15
C LEU A 114 0.92 -5.09 -2.83
N MET A 115 0.09 -6.15 -2.77
CA MET A 115 0.56 -7.52 -2.50
C MET A 115 1.58 -7.99 -3.54
N SER A 116 1.30 -7.69 -4.82
CA SER A 116 2.11 -8.14 -5.94
C SER A 116 3.37 -7.28 -6.11
N ARG A 117 3.30 -5.98 -5.82
CA ARG A 117 4.45 -5.09 -5.83
C ARG A 117 5.39 -5.39 -4.67
N ALA A 118 4.87 -5.69 -3.48
CA ALA A 118 5.66 -6.17 -2.35
C ALA A 118 6.44 -7.44 -2.73
N ASP A 119 5.81 -8.43 -3.36
CA ASP A 119 6.48 -9.63 -3.86
C ASP A 119 7.59 -9.31 -4.86
N ALA A 120 7.33 -8.39 -5.80
CA ALA A 120 8.31 -7.99 -6.79
C ALA A 120 9.52 -7.33 -6.12
N TYR A 121 9.29 -6.47 -5.13
CA TYR A 121 10.36 -5.85 -4.33
C TYR A 121 11.14 -6.86 -3.49
N LEU A 122 10.48 -7.86 -2.89
CA LEU A 122 11.19 -8.95 -2.21
C LEU A 122 12.10 -9.73 -3.18
N LYS A 123 11.65 -9.98 -4.41
CA LYS A 123 12.45 -10.63 -5.45
C LYS A 123 13.62 -9.78 -5.95
N THR A 124 13.50 -8.45 -5.94
CA THR A 124 14.58 -7.52 -6.28
C THR A 124 15.44 -7.09 -5.08
N LYS A 125 15.18 -7.63 -3.89
CA LYS A 125 15.86 -7.29 -2.63
C LYS A 125 15.68 -5.82 -2.21
N GLU A 126 14.61 -5.17 -2.66
CA GLU A 126 14.24 -3.81 -2.26
C GLU A 126 13.39 -3.86 -0.98
N TYR A 127 13.99 -4.36 0.11
CA TYR A 127 13.27 -4.76 1.32
C TYR A 127 12.50 -3.62 2.00
N LEU A 128 13.04 -2.39 2.02
CA LEU A 128 12.34 -1.24 2.60
C LEU A 128 11.04 -0.92 1.85
N LYS A 129 11.03 -1.07 0.52
CA LYS A 129 9.82 -0.86 -0.29
C LYS A 129 8.81 -1.99 -0.09
N ALA A 130 9.28 -3.24 -0.05
CA ALA A 130 8.43 -4.38 0.27
C ALA A 130 7.79 -4.25 1.66
N PHE A 131 8.55 -3.80 2.65
CA PHE A 131 8.07 -3.49 3.99
C PHE A 131 6.95 -2.45 3.93
N SER A 132 7.17 -1.32 3.24
CA SER A 132 6.18 -0.24 3.15
C SER A 132 4.87 -0.71 2.52
N ASP A 133 4.91 -1.54 1.47
CA ASP A 133 3.70 -2.07 0.84
C ASP A 133 2.96 -3.06 1.76
N ALA A 134 3.70 -3.95 2.44
CA ALA A 134 3.12 -4.92 3.38
C ALA A 134 2.55 -4.25 4.64
N ASP A 135 3.22 -3.22 5.14
CA ASP A 135 2.76 -2.43 6.28
C ASP A 135 1.49 -1.66 5.94
N MET A 136 1.40 -1.06 4.74
CA MET A 136 0.18 -0.41 4.27
C MET A 136 -0.99 -1.40 4.17
N LEU A 137 -0.77 -2.63 3.67
CA LEU A 137 -1.79 -3.67 3.62
C LEU A 137 -2.33 -4.00 5.02
N ILE A 138 -1.44 -4.24 5.98
CA ILE A 138 -1.81 -4.54 7.37
C ILE A 138 -2.52 -3.34 8.02
N GLY A 139 -2.04 -2.11 7.77
CA GLY A 139 -2.65 -0.87 8.24
C GLY A 139 -4.06 -0.63 7.67
N MET A 140 -4.35 -1.13 6.46
CA MET A 140 -5.69 -1.17 5.87
C MET A 140 -6.53 -2.37 6.33
N MET A 141 -6.14 -3.04 7.42
CA MET A 141 -6.82 -4.21 7.99
C MET A 141 -6.84 -5.44 7.09
N MET A 142 -5.95 -5.53 6.09
CA MET A 142 -5.75 -6.73 5.28
C MET A 142 -4.81 -7.71 5.98
N CYS A 143 -5.23 -8.17 7.16
CA CYS A 143 -4.47 -9.05 8.04
C CYS A 143 -4.56 -10.52 7.56
N THR A 144 -3.70 -10.91 6.62
CA THR A 144 -3.58 -12.30 6.15
C THR A 144 -2.20 -12.88 6.48
N PRO A 145 -2.07 -14.22 6.59
CA PRO A 145 -0.77 -14.86 6.81
C PRO A 145 0.30 -14.42 5.80
N GLU A 146 -0.07 -14.26 4.53
CA GLU A 146 0.84 -13.87 3.45
C GLU A 146 1.35 -12.43 3.56
N ASN A 147 0.54 -11.52 4.11
CA ASN A 147 0.92 -10.12 4.31
C ASN A 147 1.87 -9.96 5.50
N PHE A 148 1.60 -10.68 6.59
CA PHE A 148 2.55 -10.79 7.71
C PHE A 148 3.87 -11.44 7.26
N LEU A 149 3.80 -12.50 6.45
CA LEU A 149 4.99 -13.12 5.86
C LEU A 149 5.80 -12.12 5.03
N ARG A 150 5.17 -11.29 4.17
CA ARG A 150 5.89 -10.26 3.38
C ARG A 150 6.62 -9.26 4.26
N ARG A 151 5.92 -8.72 5.28
CA ARG A 151 6.51 -7.74 6.19
C ARG A 151 7.62 -8.35 7.04
N GLY A 152 7.42 -9.58 7.53
CA GLY A 152 8.41 -10.33 8.30
C GLY A 152 9.67 -10.64 7.50
N VAL A 153 9.54 -11.11 6.26
CA VAL A 153 10.70 -11.36 5.37
C VAL A 153 11.44 -10.05 5.09
N ALA A 154 10.72 -8.95 4.84
CA ALA A 154 11.35 -7.65 4.66
C ALA A 154 12.11 -7.20 5.92
N ASN A 155 11.49 -7.32 7.10
CA ASN A 155 12.12 -7.01 8.39
C ASN A 155 13.38 -7.85 8.63
N TYR A 156 13.33 -9.15 8.35
CA TYR A 156 14.47 -10.06 8.49
C TYR A 156 15.67 -9.58 7.68
N PHE A 157 15.47 -9.26 6.40
CA PHE A 157 16.56 -8.79 5.53
C PHE A 157 16.98 -7.34 5.82
N LEU A 158 16.18 -6.57 6.55
CA LEU A 158 16.56 -5.26 7.08
C LEU A 158 17.32 -5.34 8.42
N GLY A 159 17.51 -6.55 8.98
CA GLY A 159 18.15 -6.76 10.28
C GLY A 159 17.22 -6.56 11.48
N ASN A 160 15.92 -6.33 11.24
CA ASN A 160 14.93 -6.14 12.30
C ASN A 160 14.38 -7.50 12.77
N TYR A 161 15.23 -8.37 13.30
CA TYR A 161 14.89 -9.78 13.57
C TYR A 161 13.75 -9.95 14.58
N GLU A 162 13.71 -9.13 15.63
CA GLU A 162 12.62 -9.15 16.61
C GLU A 162 11.27 -8.75 16.00
N ALA A 163 11.26 -7.77 15.10
CA ALA A 163 10.06 -7.38 14.37
C ALA A 163 9.62 -8.47 13.38
N ALA A 164 10.58 -9.13 12.72
CA ALA A 164 10.29 -10.26 11.84
C ALA A 164 9.69 -11.45 12.60
N ARG A 165 10.24 -11.80 13.77
CA ARG A 165 9.67 -12.82 14.67
C ARG A 165 8.22 -12.49 15.03
N ALA A 166 7.95 -11.25 15.45
CA ALA A 166 6.61 -10.82 15.80
C ALA A 166 5.65 -10.90 14.61
N ASP A 167 6.10 -10.51 13.41
CA ASP A 167 5.31 -10.64 12.18
C ASP A 167 4.98 -12.11 11.87
N TYR A 168 5.95 -13.02 11.93
CA TYR A 168 5.70 -14.43 11.62
C TYR A 168 4.76 -15.08 12.63
N GLN A 169 4.92 -14.80 13.93
CA GLN A 169 4.01 -15.27 14.97
C GLN A 169 2.59 -14.73 14.77
N ARG A 170 2.43 -13.44 14.41
CA ARG A 170 1.10 -12.90 14.06
C ARG A 170 0.54 -13.59 12.83
N GLY A 171 1.34 -13.83 11.80
CA GLY A 171 0.91 -14.56 10.60
C GLY A 171 0.37 -15.95 10.94
N LEU A 172 1.05 -16.69 11.82
CA LEU A 172 0.62 -18.01 12.28
C LEU A 172 -0.69 -17.96 13.09
N ALA A 173 -0.94 -16.87 13.83
CA ALA A 173 -2.23 -16.69 14.50
C ALA A 173 -3.43 -16.56 13.54
N PHE A 174 -3.19 -16.14 12.27
CA PHE A 174 -4.20 -16.15 11.21
C PHE A 174 -4.18 -17.42 10.35
N GLY A 175 -3.16 -18.27 10.48
CA GLY A 175 -2.94 -19.45 9.64
C GLY A 175 -1.95 -20.41 10.28
N GLU A 176 -2.42 -21.15 11.29
CA GLU A 176 -1.57 -21.97 12.19
C GLU A 176 -0.74 -23.03 11.47
N ASN A 177 -1.23 -23.53 10.32
CA ASN A 177 -0.56 -24.58 9.54
C ASN A 177 0.26 -24.02 8.35
N ASN A 178 0.59 -22.74 8.34
CA ASN A 178 1.37 -22.14 7.26
C ASN A 178 2.85 -22.54 7.38
N GLN A 179 3.24 -23.57 6.63
CA GLN A 179 4.60 -24.13 6.63
C GLN A 179 5.68 -23.11 6.34
N ARG A 180 5.40 -22.13 5.47
CA ARG A 180 6.38 -21.11 5.11
C ARG A 180 6.63 -20.14 6.27
N LEU A 181 5.56 -19.71 6.95
CA LEU A 181 5.70 -18.88 8.14
C LEU A 181 6.44 -19.61 9.26
N GLN A 182 6.17 -20.90 9.47
CA GLN A 182 6.90 -21.69 10.46
C GLN A 182 8.40 -21.77 10.12
N ALA A 183 8.74 -22.08 8.87
CA ALA A 183 10.13 -22.16 8.44
C ALA A 183 10.88 -20.82 8.61
N GLU A 184 10.25 -19.71 8.25
CA GLU A 184 10.85 -18.37 8.39
C GLU A 184 10.94 -17.93 9.87
N LEU A 185 10.01 -18.39 10.71
CA LEU A 185 10.07 -18.21 12.17
C LEU A 185 11.26 -18.95 12.77
N ASP A 186 11.48 -20.21 12.39
CA ASP A 186 12.63 -21.00 12.87
C ASP A 186 13.95 -20.32 12.46
N ILE A 187 14.06 -19.89 11.20
CA ILE A 187 15.24 -19.17 10.68
C ILE A 187 15.53 -17.89 11.47
N VAL A 188 14.52 -17.08 11.79
CA VAL A 188 14.75 -15.84 12.54
C VAL A 188 15.07 -16.10 14.01
N LEU A 189 14.53 -17.16 14.62
CA LEU A 189 14.89 -17.53 15.99
C LEU A 189 16.35 -17.94 16.10
N ASP A 190 16.86 -18.75 15.16
CA ASP A 190 18.29 -19.08 15.08
C ASP A 190 19.13 -17.82 14.91
N LYS A 191 18.67 -16.88 14.07
CA LYS A 191 19.38 -15.62 13.85
C LYS A 191 19.42 -14.70 15.07
N ILE A 192 18.38 -14.71 15.91
CA ILE A 192 18.36 -13.97 17.17
C ILE A 192 19.33 -14.61 18.17
N LEU A 193 19.39 -15.94 18.24
CA LEU A 193 20.34 -16.66 19.10
C LEU A 193 21.79 -16.38 18.69
N GLU A 194 22.06 -16.35 17.38
CA GLU A 194 23.34 -15.92 16.80
C GLU A 194 23.80 -14.57 17.35
N GLU A 195 22.93 -13.55 17.29
CA GLU A 195 23.27 -12.19 17.69
C GLU A 195 23.47 -12.05 19.20
N ASN A 196 22.75 -12.84 19.99
CA ASN A 196 22.88 -12.84 21.44
C ASN A 196 24.11 -13.61 21.93
N GLY A 197 24.80 -14.36 21.06
CA GLY A 197 25.94 -15.19 21.43
C GLY A 197 25.55 -16.46 22.19
N ASP A 198 24.27 -16.84 22.15
CA ASP A 198 23.69 -17.97 22.90
C ASP A 198 23.73 -19.28 22.10
N TYR A 199 24.58 -19.38 21.08
CA TYR A 199 24.74 -20.65 20.38
C TYR A 199 25.29 -21.69 21.33
N LEU A 200 24.46 -22.71 21.60
CA LEU A 200 24.87 -23.90 22.32
C LEU A 200 26.06 -24.53 21.56
N GLU A 201 27.26 -24.50 22.15
CA GLU A 201 28.43 -25.30 21.74
C GLU A 201 28.20 -26.82 21.91
N ASN A 202 26.98 -27.31 21.69
CA ASN A 202 26.63 -28.71 21.88
C ASN A 202 26.42 -29.39 20.53
N GLU A 203 27.52 -29.84 19.91
CA GLU A 203 27.55 -31.08 19.11
C GLU A 203 28.98 -31.46 18.63
N LYS A 204 29.97 -31.44 19.56
CA LYS A 204 31.23 -32.17 19.37
C LYS A 204 31.71 -32.79 20.68
N LEU A 205 31.17 -33.95 21.02
CA LEU A 205 31.78 -34.95 21.91
C LEU A 205 31.54 -36.34 21.32
#